data_AF-A0A354FGB0-F1
#
_entry.id   AF-A0A354FGB0-F1
#
_cell.length_a   1.000
_cell.length_b   1.000
_cell.length_c   1.000
_cell.angle_alpha   90.00
_cell.angle_beta   90.00
_cell.angle_gamma   90.00
#
_symmetry.space_group_name_H-M   'P 1'
#
loop_
_entity.id
_entity.type
_entity.pdbx_description
1 polymer ?
#
loop_
_entity_poly.entity_id
_entity_poly.type
_entity_poly.pdbx_seq_one_letter_code
_entity_poly.pdbx_strand_id
1 'polypeptide(L)'
;YILAELQLDVLSIVAGLLHDVVEDTDVTFDEIEELFGAKTRFLVAGVTKLGKIEYKSKEDRHAENLRRMFLAMAQDVRVIMIKLA
;
A
#
# COMPACT_ATOMS: atom_id res chain seq x y z
N TYR A 1 7.03 -5.68 -13.79
CA TYR A 1 6.98 -7.15 -13.87
C TYR A 1 7.32 -7.86 -12.55
N ILE A 2 7.89 -7.16 -11.55
CA ILE A 2 8.31 -7.73 -10.25
C ILE A 2 7.15 -8.37 -9.47
N LEU A 3 6.00 -7.69 -9.37
CA LEU A 3 4.82 -8.22 -8.65
C LEU A 3 4.21 -9.48 -9.29
N ALA A 4 4.30 -9.62 -10.61
CA ALA A 4 3.81 -10.79 -11.34
C ALA A 4 4.75 -12.00 -11.20
N GLU A 5 6.06 -11.78 -11.08
CA GLU A 5 7.04 -12.84 -10.79
C GLU A 5 6.94 -13.35 -9.34
N LEU A 6 6.46 -12.52 -8.42
CA LEU A 6 6.19 -12.91 -7.03
C LEU A 6 4.92 -13.78 -6.85
N GLN A 7 4.22 -14.13 -7.94
CA GLN A 7 2.94 -14.87 -7.93
C GLN A 7 1.90 -14.28 -6.97
N LEU A 8 1.93 -12.96 -6.78
CA LEU A 8 0.94 -12.28 -5.95
C LEU A 8 -0.44 -12.33 -6.60
N ASP A 9 -1.47 -12.36 -5.75
CA ASP A 9 -2.84 -12.45 -6.23
C ASP A 9 -3.23 -11.20 -7.06
N VAL A 10 -4.22 -11.36 -7.93
CA VAL A 10 -4.68 -10.32 -8.86
C VAL A 10 -4.95 -8.99 -8.13
N LEU A 11 -5.46 -9.03 -6.91
CA LEU A 11 -5.74 -7.83 -6.11
C LEU A 11 -4.46 -7.06 -5.74
N SER A 12 -3.35 -7.75 -5.51
CA SER A 12 -2.06 -7.11 -5.22
C SER A 12 -1.50 -6.40 -6.44
N ILE A 13 -1.63 -7.00 -7.62
CA ILE A 13 -1.19 -6.39 -8.89
C ILE A 13 -2.03 -5.14 -9.17
N VAL A 14 -3.35 -5.24 -9.02
CA VAL A 14 -4.26 -4.10 -9.20
C VAL A 14 -3.94 -2.99 -8.19
N ALA A 15 -3.75 -3.33 -6.91
CA ALA A 15 -3.38 -2.34 -5.89
C ALA A 15 -2.02 -1.67 -6.19
N GLY A 16 -1.02 -2.42 -6.67
CA GLY A 16 0.25 -1.84 -7.10
C GLY A 16 0.15 -0.91 -8.30
N LEU A 17 -0.79 -1.15 -9.22
CA LEU A 17 -1.03 -0.23 -10.34
C LEU A 17 -1.80 1.03 -9.92
N LEU A 18 -2.67 0.91 -8.91
CA LEU A 18 -3.58 1.99 -8.48
C LEU A 18 -3.04 2.84 -7.32
N HIS A 19 -2.01 2.40 -6.60
CA HIS A 19 -1.61 3.05 -5.34
C HIS A 19 -1.21 4.51 -5.48
N ASP A 20 -0.54 4.87 -6.58
CA ASP A 20 -0.16 6.25 -6.88
C ASP A 20 -1.28 7.04 -7.57
N VAL A 21 -2.29 6.37 -8.14
CA VAL A 21 -3.43 7.04 -8.78
C VAL A 21 -4.22 7.87 -7.76
N VAL A 22 -4.40 7.38 -6.53
CA VAL A 22 -5.09 8.12 -5.46
C VAL A 22 -4.25 9.28 -4.91
N GLU A 23 -2.93 9.24 -5.10
CA GLU A 23 -2.03 10.31 -4.64
C GLU A 23 -1.85 11.39 -5.71
N ASP A 24 -1.79 11.00 -6.98
CA ASP A 24 -1.41 11.86 -8.10
C ASP A 24 -2.59 12.36 -8.95
N THR A 25 -3.81 11.87 -8.69
CA THR A 25 -5.02 12.24 -9.45
C THR A 25 -6.21 12.54 -8.53
N ASP A 26 -7.31 13.04 -9.10
CA ASP A 26 -8.55 13.33 -8.38
C ASP A 26 -9.37 12.08 -8.00
N VAL A 27 -8.87 10.87 -8.34
CA VAL A 27 -9.55 9.60 -8.03
C VAL A 27 -9.60 9.37 -6.53
N THR A 28 -10.80 9.08 -6.03
CA THR A 28 -11.08 8.82 -4.62
C THR A 28 -11.03 7.32 -4.28
N PHE A 29 -10.85 7.01 -2.99
CA PHE A 29 -10.94 5.61 -2.52
C PHE A 29 -12.32 5.00 -2.76
N ASP A 30 -13.39 5.80 -2.75
CA ASP A 30 -14.75 5.32 -2.96
C ASP A 30 -14.95 4.91 -4.42
N GLU A 31 -14.37 5.64 -5.38
CA GLU A 31 -14.34 5.24 -6.80
C GLU A 31 -13.54 3.94 -7.01
N ILE A 32 -12.44 3.74 -6.29
CA ILE A 32 -11.71 2.46 -6.33
C ILE A 32 -12.55 1.32 -5.76
N GLU A 33 -13.32 1.56 -4.70
CA GLU A 33 -14.20 0.54 -4.13
C GLU A 33 -15.35 0.19 -5.09
N GLU A 34 -15.93 1.16 -5.77
CA GLU A 34 -16.99 0.94 -6.75
C GLU A 34 -16.49 0.16 -7.98
N LEU A 35 -15.30 0.48 -8.49
CA LEU A 35 -14.75 -0.12 -9.70
C LEU A 35 -14.05 -1.48 -9.46
N PHE A 36 -13.35 -1.63 -8.33
CA PHE A 36 -12.47 -2.78 -8.06
C PHE A 36 -12.80 -3.53 -6.77
N GLY A 37 -13.79 -3.07 -6.00
CA GLY A 37 -14.28 -3.69 -4.78
C GLY A 37 -13.52 -3.30 -3.50
N ALA A 38 -14.15 -3.58 -2.37
CA ALA A 38 -13.68 -3.20 -1.03
C ALA A 38 -12.27 -3.73 -0.68
N LYS A 39 -11.90 -4.92 -1.17
CA LYS A 39 -10.58 -5.50 -0.92
C LYS A 39 -9.46 -4.73 -1.61
N THR A 40 -9.69 -4.29 -2.85
CA THR A 40 -8.72 -3.48 -3.60
C THR A 40 -8.56 -2.12 -2.95
N ARG A 41 -9.67 -1.47 -2.58
CA ARG A 41 -9.66 -0.21 -1.84
C ARG A 41 -8.89 -0.33 -0.52
N PHE A 42 -9.07 -1.42 0.22
CA PHE A 42 -8.33 -1.68 1.46
C PHE A 42 -6.81 -1.76 1.23
N LEU A 43 -6.38 -2.52 0.22
CA LEU A 43 -4.97 -2.66 -0.12
C LEU A 43 -4.35 -1.34 -0.58
N VAL A 44 -5.01 -0.63 -1.50
CA VAL A 44 -4.56 0.68 -2.01
C VAL A 44 -4.43 1.69 -0.86
N ALA A 45 -5.44 1.80 0.00
CA ALA A 45 -5.38 2.68 1.17
C ALA A 45 -4.26 2.31 2.15
N GLY A 46 -3.96 1.02 2.31
CA GLY A 46 -2.84 0.55 3.13
C GLY A 46 -1.49 0.99 2.56
N VAL A 47 -1.31 0.87 1.25
CA VAL A 47 -0.05 1.23 0.55
C VAL A 47 0.17 2.74 0.56
N THR A 48 -0.85 3.54 0.23
CA THR A 48 -0.81 5.02 0.27
C THR A 48 -0.44 5.53 1.67
N LYS A 49 -1.05 4.99 2.73
CA LYS A 49 -0.76 5.40 4.12
C LYS A 49 0.69 5.13 4.53
N LEU A 50 1.29 4.05 4.02
CA LEU A 50 2.71 3.77 4.24
C LEU A 50 3.61 4.75 3.48
N GLY A 51 3.21 5.18 2.27
CA GLY A 51 3.92 6.20 1.50
C GLY A 51 4.01 7.55 2.20
N LYS A 52 2.94 7.97 2.90
CA LYS A 52 2.84 9.25 3.62
C LYS A 52 3.59 9.31 4.96
N ILE A 53 4.33 8.26 5.34
CA ILE A 53 5.16 8.28 6.55
C ILE A 53 6.40 9.15 6.27
N GLU A 54 6.29 10.47 6.44
CA GLU A 54 7.43 11.40 6.30
C GLU A 54 8.54 11.08 7.31
N TYR A 55 9.75 10.82 6.81
CA TYR A 55 10.96 10.57 7.60
C TYR A 55 11.50 11.88 8.22
N LYS A 56 11.10 12.23 9.45
CA LYS A 56 11.69 13.35 10.21
C LYS A 56 12.60 12.85 11.32
N SER A 57 13.91 13.03 11.15
CA SER A 57 15.03 12.73 12.08
C SER A 57 15.43 11.26 12.22
N LYS A 58 16.75 11.02 12.28
CA LYS A 58 17.45 9.76 11.95
C LYS A 58 17.56 8.73 13.08
N GLU A 59 17.46 9.10 14.35
CA GLU A 59 17.93 8.21 15.45
C GLU A 59 16.81 7.51 16.24
N ASP A 60 15.68 8.16 16.54
CA ASP A 60 14.58 7.53 17.32
C ASP A 60 13.51 6.80 16.47
N ARG A 61 13.59 6.89 15.13
CA ARG A 61 12.47 6.53 14.25
C ARG A 61 12.49 5.13 13.66
N HIS A 62 13.61 4.42 13.77
CA HIS A 62 13.67 3.06 13.21
C HIS A 62 12.66 2.14 13.87
N ALA A 63 12.54 2.17 15.20
CA ALA A 63 11.59 1.33 15.94
C ALA A 63 10.13 1.68 15.62
N GLU A 64 9.77 2.96 15.51
CA GLU A 64 8.39 3.39 15.24
C GLU A 64 7.98 3.13 13.78
N ASN A 65 8.92 3.29 12.82
CA ASN A 65 8.70 2.92 11.43
C ASN A 65 8.56 1.40 11.27
N LEU A 66 9.44 0.63 11.91
CA LEU A 66 9.30 -0.83 12.00
C LEU A 66 7.96 -1.21 12.61
N ARG A 67 7.54 -0.56 13.70
CA ARG A 67 6.25 -0.81 14.36
C ARG A 67 5.07 -0.52 13.43
N ARG A 68 5.08 0.59 12.69
CA ARG A 68 4.04 0.94 11.70
C ARG A 68 4.04 -0.03 10.51
N MET A 69 5.21 -0.42 10.00
CA MET A 69 5.34 -1.49 9.00
C MET A 69 4.76 -2.81 9.52
N PHE A 70 5.12 -3.23 10.74
CA PHE A 70 4.58 -4.46 11.35
C PHE A 70 3.07 -4.39 11.56
N LEU A 71 2.51 -3.22 11.89
CA LEU A 71 1.06 -3.04 11.99
C LEU A 71 0.37 -3.19 10.62
N ALA A 72 0.98 -2.67 9.56
CA ALA A 72 0.48 -2.85 8.19
C ALA A 72 0.59 -4.31 7.74
N MET A 73 1.70 -5.00 8.06
CA MET A 73 1.88 -6.44 7.81
C MET A 73 0.88 -7.31 8.58
N ALA A 74 0.57 -6.94 9.83
CA ALA A 74 -0.38 -7.66 10.67
C ALA A 74 -1.81 -7.60 10.11
N GLN A 75 -2.12 -6.57 9.32
CA GLN A 75 -3.40 -6.47 8.63
C GLN A 75 -3.38 -7.16 7.26
N ASP A 76 -2.32 -6.99 6.47
CA ASP A 76 -2.10 -7.74 5.23
C ASP A 76 -0.65 -7.63 4.73
N VAL A 77 0.08 -8.74 4.68
CA VAL A 77 1.49 -8.79 4.23
C VAL A 77 1.68 -8.26 2.80
N ARG A 78 0.64 -8.36 1.96
CA ARG A 78 0.68 -7.92 0.55
C ARG A 78 0.92 -6.43 0.41
N VAL A 79 0.49 -5.63 1.39
CA VAL A 79 0.67 -4.17 1.40
C VAL A 79 2.15 -3.78 1.41
N ILE A 80 3.00 -4.50 2.15
CA ILE A 80 4.46 -4.26 2.14
C ILE A 80 5.08 -4.73 0.82
N MET A 81 4.66 -5.89 0.32
CA MET A 81 5.20 -6.43 -0.94
C MET A 81 4.92 -5.50 -2.11
N ILE A 82 3.76 -4.85 -2.15
CA ILE A 82 3.42 -3.84 -3.14
C ILE A 82 4.34 -2.61 -3.03
N LYS A 83 4.69 -2.17 -1.81
CA LYS A 83 5.51 -0.97 -1.61
C LYS A 83 7.00 -1.19 -1.91
N LEU A 84 7.49 -2.43 -1.81
CA LEU A 84 8.89 -2.78 -2.04
C LEU A 84 9.21 -3.16 -3.50
N ALA A 85 8.18 -3.41 -4.31
CA ALA A 85 8.30 -3.81 -5.71
C ALA A 85 8.20 -2.61 -6.65
#